data_AF-A0A0S8GRE9-F1
#
_entry.id   AF-A0A0S8GRE9-F1
#
_cell.length_a   1.000
_cell.length_b   1.000
_cell.length_c   1.000
_cell.angle_alpha   90.00
_cell.angle_beta   90.00
_cell.angle_gamma   90.00
#
_symmetry.space_group_name_H-M   'P 1'
#
loop_
_entity.id
_entity.type
_entity.pdbx_description
1 polymer ?
#
loop_
_entity_poly.entity_id
_entity_poly.type
_entity_poly.pdbx_seq_one_letter_code
_entity_poly.pdbx_strand_id
1 'polypeptide(L)'
;MRILSRLIICGFLLLMMGAIYPAVAQVINVYIDIKPQSCPNSLNPYSKGVVSVAILGTEDFDVIMVDPATVRLQDRVAPLRWSYEDVSTPADNGPDPEECTTEGADGYMDLVLKFKTQEIFAQMDQFSDGYMMILTLYGFLFEEYDGSAIMGEDMVRIIVHDM
;
A
#
# COMPACT_ATOMS: atom_id res chain seq x y z
N MET A 1 32.60 63.41 36.56
CA MET A 1 31.67 64.26 35.81
C MET A 1 31.23 63.51 34.55
N ARG A 2 29.96 63.06 34.52
CA ARG A 2 29.13 62.66 33.35
C ARG A 2 29.69 61.53 32.44
N ILE A 3 29.37 60.26 32.67
CA ILE A 3 28.19 59.44 32.25
C ILE A 3 27.94 59.40 30.72
N LEU A 4 27.68 58.17 30.24
CA LEU A 4 26.88 57.71 29.08
C LEU A 4 27.73 57.27 27.87
N SER A 5 27.49 56.17 27.15
CA SER A 5 26.48 55.09 27.21
C SER A 5 26.70 54.20 25.96
N ARG A 6 26.14 52.98 25.97
CA ARG A 6 25.85 52.07 24.83
C ARG A 6 27.01 51.19 24.36
N LEU A 7 26.87 49.90 24.04
CA LEU A 7 25.87 48.83 24.18
C LEU A 7 26.63 47.58 23.65
N ILE A 8 26.76 46.46 24.38
CA ILE A 8 26.20 45.13 24.06
C ILE A 8 26.16 44.86 22.52
N ILE A 9 26.81 43.84 21.94
CA ILE A 9 26.48 42.41 22.03
C ILE A 9 27.63 41.55 21.48
N CYS A 10 27.98 40.55 22.29
CA CYS A 10 28.74 39.35 22.00
C CYS A 10 28.29 38.72 20.67
N GLY A 11 29.20 38.56 19.71
CA GLY A 11 28.95 37.83 18.47
C GLY A 11 28.68 36.36 18.79
N PHE A 12 27.42 36.06 19.12
CA PHE A 12 26.91 34.71 19.24
C PHE A 12 27.03 34.08 17.84
N LEU A 13 27.93 33.11 17.75
CA LEU A 13 27.96 32.09 16.74
C LEU A 13 26.53 31.52 16.62
N LEU A 14 25.75 32.00 15.65
CA LEU A 14 24.48 31.37 15.31
C LEU A 14 24.83 30.09 14.56
N LEU A 15 25.17 29.07 15.35
CA LEU A 15 25.10 27.69 14.93
C LEU A 15 23.64 27.51 14.49
N MET A 16 23.41 27.61 13.17
CA MET A 16 22.15 27.20 12.59
C MET A 16 22.05 25.71 12.91
N MET A 17 21.41 25.40 14.04
CA MET A 17 20.84 24.09 14.29
C MET A 17 19.84 23.92 13.16
N GLY A 18 20.33 23.42 12.02
CA GLY A 18 19.50 23.01 10.90
C GLY A 18 18.48 22.07 11.51
N ALA A 19 17.24 22.50 11.50
CA ALA A 19 16.18 21.85 12.22
C ALA A 19 16.07 20.41 11.70
N ILE A 20 16.50 19.44 12.50
CA ILE A 20 16.26 18.02 12.24
C ILE A 20 14.81 17.78 12.66
N TYR A 21 13.86 18.35 11.92
CA TYR A 21 12.50 17.85 11.95
C TYR A 21 12.53 16.59 11.09
N PRO A 22 12.27 15.39 11.65
CA PRO A 22 11.99 14.25 10.80
C PRO A 22 10.82 14.67 9.90
N ALA A 23 11.03 14.66 8.58
CA ALA A 23 9.93 14.69 7.65
C ALA A 23 9.04 13.52 8.04
N VAL A 24 7.80 13.79 8.47
CA VAL A 24 6.81 12.73 8.64
C VAL A 24 6.64 12.15 7.25
N ALA A 25 7.15 10.92 7.03
CA ALA A 25 6.95 10.21 5.79
C ALA A 25 5.44 10.08 5.59
N GLN A 26 4.89 10.77 4.58
CA GLN A 26 3.48 10.68 4.25
C GLN A 26 3.22 9.27 3.71
N VAL A 27 2.16 8.64 4.20
CA VAL A 27 1.70 7.37 3.63
C VAL A 27 0.77 7.71 2.48
N ILE A 28 1.11 7.23 1.28
CA ILE A 28 0.28 7.39 0.09
C ILE A 28 -0.75 6.25 0.09
N ASN A 29 -2.02 6.61 0.11
CA ASN A 29 -3.08 5.64 -0.07
C ASN A 29 -3.20 5.28 -1.55
N VAL A 30 -3.13 3.98 -1.85
CA VAL A 30 -3.25 3.44 -3.20
C VAL A 30 -4.48 2.56 -3.30
N TYR A 31 -5.07 2.51 -4.49
CA TYR A 31 -6.11 1.53 -4.79
C TYR A 31 -5.45 0.16 -4.98
N ILE A 32 -6.05 -0.86 -4.38
CA ILE A 32 -5.70 -2.24 -4.68
C ILE A 32 -6.96 -3.03 -5.01
N ASP A 33 -6.78 -4.09 -5.80
CA ASP A 33 -7.83 -5.05 -6.09
C ASP A 33 -7.28 -6.48 -5.93
N ILE A 34 -7.84 -7.22 -4.98
CA ILE A 34 -7.47 -8.58 -4.67
C ILE A 34 -8.36 -9.50 -5.46
N LYS A 35 -7.78 -10.22 -6.43
CA LYS A 35 -8.49 -11.05 -7.42
C LYS A 35 -9.27 -10.17 -8.43
N PRO A 36 -8.55 -9.40 -9.27
CA PRO A 36 -9.16 -8.58 -10.31
C PRO A 36 -10.28 -9.26 -11.11
N GLN A 37 -11.31 -8.47 -11.44
CA GLN A 37 -12.52 -8.88 -12.15
C GLN A 37 -13.41 -9.86 -11.36
N SER A 38 -13.29 -9.89 -10.04
CA SER A 38 -14.13 -10.66 -9.12
C SER A 38 -14.74 -9.72 -8.08
N CYS A 39 -16.02 -9.90 -7.74
CA CYS A 39 -16.62 -9.21 -6.60
C CYS A 39 -17.85 -10.02 -6.14
N PRO A 40 -17.87 -10.56 -4.91
CA PRO A 40 -16.86 -10.42 -3.87
C PRO A 40 -15.57 -11.22 -4.14
N ASN A 41 -14.46 -10.75 -3.57
CA ASN A 41 -13.14 -11.35 -3.68
C ASN A 41 -13.02 -12.62 -2.83
N SER A 42 -13.50 -13.73 -3.36
CA SER A 42 -13.57 -14.99 -2.61
C SER A 42 -12.22 -15.72 -2.57
N LEU A 43 -11.70 -15.96 -1.36
CA LEU A 43 -10.47 -16.70 -1.08
C LEU A 43 -10.74 -17.98 -0.28
N ASN A 44 -10.13 -19.10 -0.73
CA ASN A 44 -10.17 -20.38 -0.03
C ASN A 44 -8.85 -20.61 0.73
N PRO A 45 -8.85 -20.64 2.08
CA PRO A 45 -7.66 -20.86 2.89
C PRO A 45 -6.92 -22.18 2.61
N TYR A 46 -7.62 -23.18 2.10
CA TYR A 46 -7.08 -24.49 1.78
C TYR A 46 -6.56 -24.61 0.33
N SER A 47 -6.79 -23.60 -0.51
CA SER A 47 -6.32 -23.62 -1.91
C SER A 47 -4.80 -23.55 -1.99
N LYS A 48 -4.17 -24.51 -2.67
CA LYS A 48 -2.71 -24.54 -2.97
C LYS A 48 -2.28 -23.60 -4.10
N GLY A 49 -3.16 -22.70 -4.51
CA GLY A 49 -2.94 -21.75 -5.59
C GLY A 49 -2.21 -20.48 -5.17
N VAL A 50 -2.33 -19.50 -6.06
CA VAL A 50 -1.83 -18.14 -5.87
C VAL A 50 -3.00 -17.16 -5.91
N VAL A 51 -2.92 -16.11 -5.11
CA VAL A 51 -3.83 -14.96 -5.16
C VAL A 51 -3.17 -13.87 -5.98
N SER A 52 -3.89 -13.29 -6.92
CA SER A 52 -3.44 -12.11 -7.65
C SER A 52 -3.94 -10.88 -6.92
N VAL A 53 -3.09 -9.88 -6.71
CA VAL A 53 -3.45 -8.58 -6.16
C VAL A 53 -2.85 -7.52 -7.08
N ALA A 54 -3.64 -6.55 -7.49
CA ALA A 54 -3.17 -5.43 -8.31
C ALA A 54 -3.09 -4.18 -7.43
N ILE A 55 -2.00 -3.43 -7.51
CA ILE A 55 -1.97 -2.02 -7.13
C ILE A 55 -2.34 -1.25 -8.39
N LEU A 56 -3.41 -0.46 -8.34
CA LEU A 56 -3.97 0.13 -9.55
C LEU A 56 -3.27 1.43 -9.90
N GLY A 57 -2.95 1.58 -11.19
CA GLY A 57 -2.56 2.86 -11.74
C GLY A 57 -3.77 3.78 -11.80
N THR A 58 -3.53 5.08 -11.67
CA THR A 58 -4.57 6.10 -11.88
C THR A 58 -3.97 7.31 -12.59
N GLU A 59 -4.80 8.31 -12.91
CA GLU A 59 -4.31 9.60 -13.41
C GLU A 59 -3.28 10.25 -12.45
N ASP A 60 -3.44 10.02 -11.14
CA ASP A 60 -2.64 10.64 -10.08
C ASP A 60 -1.54 9.71 -9.51
N PHE A 61 -1.49 8.43 -9.91
CA PHE A 61 -0.54 7.46 -9.36
C PHE A 61 0.01 6.51 -10.43
N ASP A 62 1.32 6.58 -10.67
CA ASP A 62 2.05 5.68 -11.57
C ASP A 62 2.69 4.54 -10.77
N VAL A 63 2.24 3.32 -11.01
CA VAL A 63 2.71 2.10 -10.33
C VAL A 63 4.17 1.76 -10.62
N ILE A 64 4.79 2.36 -11.64
CA ILE A 64 6.23 2.20 -11.93
C ILE A 64 7.08 2.77 -10.80
N MET A 65 6.53 3.70 -10.01
CA MET A 65 7.24 4.29 -8.86
C MET A 65 7.39 3.33 -7.69
N VAL A 66 6.56 2.29 -7.60
CA VAL A 66 6.55 1.33 -6.49
C VAL A 66 7.76 0.40 -6.59
N ASP A 67 8.49 0.21 -5.48
CA ASP A 67 9.49 -0.85 -5.38
C ASP A 67 8.81 -2.20 -5.03
N PRO A 68 8.66 -3.14 -5.98
CA PRO A 68 7.94 -4.38 -5.73
C PRO A 68 8.63 -5.28 -4.70
N ALA A 69 9.94 -5.10 -4.45
CA ALA A 69 10.68 -5.88 -3.46
C ALA A 69 10.28 -5.55 -2.02
N THR A 70 9.73 -4.35 -1.81
CA THR A 70 9.28 -3.88 -0.51
C THR A 70 7.84 -4.28 -0.20
N VAL A 71 7.06 -4.65 -1.22
CA VAL A 71 5.62 -4.91 -1.07
C VAL A 71 5.34 -6.10 -0.16
N ARG A 72 4.42 -5.92 0.80
CA ARG A 72 3.95 -6.94 1.73
C ARG A 72 2.44 -6.91 1.85
N LEU A 73 1.80 -8.07 1.76
CA LEU A 73 0.41 -8.25 2.15
C LEU A 73 0.34 -8.68 3.62
N GLN A 74 -0.54 -8.08 4.41
CA GLN A 74 -0.67 -8.33 5.85
C GLN A 74 0.68 -8.22 6.58
N ASP A 75 1.44 -7.15 6.30
CA ASP A 75 2.78 -6.81 6.81
C ASP A 75 3.93 -7.80 6.51
N ARG A 76 3.63 -9.04 6.14
CA ARG A 76 4.61 -10.14 6.21
C ARG A 76 4.75 -10.95 4.93
N VAL A 77 3.71 -11.03 4.12
CA VAL A 77 3.71 -11.92 2.96
C VAL A 77 4.27 -11.18 1.77
N ALA A 78 5.43 -11.61 1.27
CA ALA A 78 6.01 -11.05 0.05
C ALA A 78 5.38 -11.68 -1.20
N PRO A 79 5.32 -10.96 -2.33
CA PRO A 79 4.89 -11.53 -3.59
C PRO A 79 5.90 -12.58 -4.09
N LEU A 80 5.42 -13.66 -4.68
CA LEU A 80 6.23 -14.68 -5.37
C LEU A 80 6.85 -14.13 -6.67
N ARG A 81 6.09 -13.26 -7.35
CA ARG A 81 6.43 -12.61 -8.61
C ARG A 81 5.47 -11.45 -8.85
N TRP A 82 5.84 -10.59 -9.79
CA TRP A 82 5.04 -9.45 -10.20
C TRP A 82 5.18 -9.18 -11.70
N SER A 83 4.24 -8.41 -12.24
CA SER A 83 4.18 -7.94 -13.63
C SER A 83 3.43 -6.62 -13.71
N TYR A 84 3.68 -5.85 -14.77
CA TYR A 84 2.88 -4.68 -15.11
C TYR A 84 1.83 -5.08 -16.16
N GLU A 85 0.56 -4.97 -15.81
CA GLU A 85 -0.58 -5.33 -16.65
C GLU A 85 -1.76 -4.40 -16.31
N ASP A 86 -2.58 -4.04 -17.29
CA ASP A 86 -3.82 -3.28 -17.08
C ASP A 86 -4.97 -4.30 -16.91
N VAL A 87 -5.43 -4.50 -15.67
CA VAL A 87 -6.31 -5.64 -15.30
C VAL A 87 -7.55 -5.25 -14.49
N SER A 88 -7.60 -4.05 -13.89
CA SER A 88 -8.76 -3.62 -13.09
C SER A 88 -8.97 -2.11 -13.12
N THR A 89 -10.19 -1.70 -12.78
CA THR A 89 -10.57 -0.30 -12.55
C THR A 89 -10.76 -0.05 -11.05
N PRO A 90 -10.31 1.08 -10.48
CA PRO A 90 -10.70 1.47 -9.13
C PRO A 90 -12.23 1.48 -8.91
N ALA A 91 -12.69 1.09 -7.72
CA ALA A 91 -14.10 1.21 -7.36
C ALA A 91 -14.54 2.69 -7.27
N ASP A 92 -15.78 2.98 -7.67
CA ASP A 92 -16.30 4.34 -7.90
C ASP A 92 -16.16 5.30 -6.71
N ASN A 93 -16.23 4.83 -5.45
CA ASN A 93 -16.28 5.69 -4.27
C ASN A 93 -14.93 5.94 -3.58
N GLY A 94 -13.81 5.66 -4.25
CA GLY A 94 -12.48 5.83 -3.68
C GLY A 94 -11.96 4.54 -3.05
N PRO A 95 -10.85 4.57 -2.27
CA PRO A 95 -10.28 3.39 -1.64
C PRO A 95 -11.11 3.00 -0.40
N ASP A 96 -12.41 2.77 -0.61
CA ASP A 96 -13.27 2.14 0.39
C ASP A 96 -13.02 0.64 0.32
N PRO A 97 -12.47 0.03 1.38
CA PRO A 97 -12.14 -1.38 1.36
C PRO A 97 -13.38 -2.28 1.26
N GLU A 98 -14.59 -1.78 1.55
CA GLU A 98 -15.82 -2.56 1.43
C GLU A 98 -16.38 -2.61 -0.01
N GLU A 99 -15.85 -1.79 -0.92
CA GLU A 99 -16.25 -1.78 -2.33
C GLU A 99 -15.25 -2.57 -3.18
N CYS A 100 -15.79 -3.42 -4.06
CA CYS A 100 -15.02 -4.11 -5.09
C CYS A 100 -15.66 -3.92 -6.46
N THR A 101 -14.89 -4.20 -7.51
CA THR A 101 -15.35 -4.07 -8.89
C THR A 101 -15.31 -5.42 -9.63
N THR A 102 -16.03 -5.50 -10.75
CA THR A 102 -15.82 -6.56 -11.75
C THR A 102 -15.28 -6.01 -13.07
N GLU A 103 -15.05 -4.70 -13.12
CA GLU A 103 -14.46 -4.04 -14.27
C GLU A 103 -13.00 -4.51 -14.44
N GLY A 104 -12.55 -4.50 -15.71
CA GLY A 104 -11.21 -4.93 -16.08
C GLY A 104 -10.35 -3.73 -16.44
N ALA A 105 -9.56 -3.89 -17.50
CA ALA A 105 -8.66 -2.85 -17.97
C ALA A 105 -9.32 -1.47 -18.20
N ASP A 106 -8.71 -0.41 -17.68
CA ASP A 106 -9.20 0.98 -17.75
C ASP A 106 -8.25 1.93 -18.48
N GLY A 107 -7.10 1.43 -18.93
CA GLY A 107 -6.07 2.19 -19.63
C GLY A 107 -4.94 2.71 -18.73
N TYR A 108 -5.01 2.47 -17.42
CA TYR A 108 -3.90 2.69 -16.49
C TYR A 108 -3.16 1.38 -16.23
N MET A 109 -1.84 1.49 -16.08
CA MET A 109 -1.02 0.30 -15.83
C MET A 109 -1.13 -0.09 -14.35
N ASP A 110 -1.35 -1.37 -14.07
CA ASP A 110 -1.35 -1.89 -12.70
C ASP A 110 -0.06 -2.65 -12.39
N LEU A 111 0.34 -2.65 -11.11
CA LEU A 111 1.35 -3.56 -10.59
C LEU A 111 0.67 -4.82 -10.05
N VAL A 112 0.68 -5.88 -10.84
CA VAL A 112 0.08 -7.18 -10.51
C VAL A 112 1.07 -8.04 -9.76
N LEU A 113 0.69 -8.45 -8.55
CA LEU A 113 1.49 -9.21 -7.60
C LEU A 113 0.84 -10.58 -7.37
N LYS A 114 1.65 -11.65 -7.31
CA LYS A 114 1.16 -13.01 -7.05
C LYS A 114 1.60 -13.47 -5.66
N PHE A 115 0.65 -13.65 -4.75
CA PHE A 115 0.90 -14.12 -3.39
C PHE A 115 0.53 -15.59 -3.23
N LYS A 116 1.26 -16.32 -2.38
CA LYS A 116 0.93 -17.71 -2.07
C LYS A 116 -0.19 -17.76 -1.04
N THR A 117 -1.31 -18.39 -1.37
CA THR A 117 -2.50 -18.42 -0.49
C THR A 117 -2.18 -18.93 0.92
N GLN A 118 -1.35 -19.98 1.03
CA GLN A 118 -0.95 -20.54 2.34
C GLN A 118 -0.27 -19.50 3.24
N GLU A 119 0.55 -18.62 2.68
CA GLU A 119 1.33 -17.68 3.48
C GLU A 119 0.47 -16.53 4.00
N ILE A 120 -0.57 -16.15 3.25
CA ILE A 120 -1.61 -15.20 3.68
C ILE A 120 -2.32 -15.74 4.91
N PHE A 121 -2.89 -16.95 4.81
CA PHE A 121 -3.67 -17.53 5.91
C PHE A 121 -2.82 -18.04 7.06
N ALA A 122 -1.52 -18.30 6.86
CA ALA A 122 -0.60 -18.60 7.95
C ALA A 122 -0.39 -17.43 8.93
N GLN A 123 -0.76 -16.21 8.55
CA GLN A 123 -0.73 -15.05 9.45
C GLN A 123 -2.01 -14.91 10.30
N MET A 124 -3.00 -15.81 10.11
CA MET A 124 -4.33 -15.68 10.71
C MET A 124 -4.57 -16.80 11.72
N ASP A 125 -5.08 -16.44 12.90
CA ASP A 125 -5.38 -17.43 13.94
C ASP A 125 -6.65 -18.23 13.65
N GLN A 126 -7.71 -17.56 13.15
CA GLN A 126 -9.02 -18.15 12.89
C GLN A 126 -9.73 -17.42 11.74
N PHE A 127 -10.49 -18.17 10.96
CA PHE A 127 -11.41 -17.67 9.93
C PHE A 127 -12.62 -18.61 9.84
N SER A 128 -13.77 -18.07 9.44
CA SER A 128 -15.00 -18.84 9.24
C SER A 128 -15.54 -18.66 7.83
N ASP A 129 -16.34 -19.60 7.37
CA ASP A 129 -16.98 -19.49 6.06
C ASP A 129 -17.91 -18.27 5.98
N GLY A 130 -17.86 -17.58 4.84
CA GLY A 130 -18.59 -16.36 4.60
C GLY A 130 -18.07 -15.14 5.37
N TYR A 131 -17.00 -15.27 6.16
CA TYR A 131 -16.39 -14.13 6.85
C TYR A 131 -15.82 -13.14 5.85
N MET A 132 -16.14 -11.86 6.04
CA MET A 132 -15.56 -10.76 5.28
C MET A 132 -14.38 -10.20 6.06
N MET A 133 -13.25 -9.99 5.38
CA MET A 133 -12.07 -9.42 6.01
C MET A 133 -11.35 -8.48 5.06
N ILE A 134 -10.81 -7.40 5.62
CA ILE A 134 -9.96 -6.46 4.89
C ILE A 134 -8.53 -7.01 4.88
N LEU A 135 -7.93 -7.06 3.70
CA LEU A 135 -6.50 -7.31 3.56
C LEU A 135 -5.79 -6.01 3.20
N THR A 136 -4.78 -5.68 3.99
CA THR A 136 -3.96 -4.48 3.79
C THR A 136 -2.64 -4.85 3.10
N LEU A 137 -2.30 -4.10 2.07
CA LEU A 137 -1.02 -4.13 1.36
C LEU A 137 -0.20 -2.91 1.77
N TYR A 138 1.08 -3.15 2.02
CA TYR A 138 2.06 -2.11 2.30
C TYR A 138 3.21 -2.20 1.31
N GLY A 139 3.93 -1.10 1.13
CA GLY A 139 5.16 -1.05 0.34
C GLY A 139 5.81 0.31 0.45
N PHE A 140 6.81 0.53 -0.39
CA PHE A 140 7.47 1.82 -0.53
C PHE A 140 7.68 2.12 -2.01
N LEU A 141 7.71 3.41 -2.34
CA LEU A 141 8.24 3.86 -3.62
C LEU A 141 9.77 3.65 -3.65
N PHE A 142 10.36 3.61 -4.84
CA PHE A 142 11.82 3.68 -4.94
C PHE A 142 12.35 4.98 -4.32
N GLU A 143 13.59 4.98 -3.82
CA GLU A 143 14.24 6.15 -3.21
C GLU A 143 14.31 7.37 -4.15
N GLU A 144 14.37 7.15 -5.48
CA GLU A 144 14.32 8.23 -6.47
C GLU A 144 12.95 8.93 -6.55
N TYR A 145 11.92 8.27 -6.06
CA TYR A 145 10.57 8.79 -5.82
C TYR A 145 10.34 8.99 -4.32
N ASP A 146 11.32 9.53 -3.62
CA ASP A 146 11.31 9.93 -2.19
C ASP A 146 11.14 8.84 -1.13
N GLY A 147 10.97 7.57 -1.54
CA GLY A 147 10.86 6.45 -0.62
C GLY A 147 9.59 6.48 0.24
N SER A 148 8.55 7.23 -0.15
CA SER A 148 7.28 7.27 0.58
C SER A 148 6.69 5.89 0.77
N ALA A 149 6.08 5.68 1.94
CA ALA A 149 5.33 4.45 2.22
C ALA A 149 4.01 4.48 1.44
N ILE A 150 3.57 3.32 0.95
CA ILE A 150 2.25 3.13 0.36
C ILE A 150 1.41 2.17 1.21
N MET A 151 0.11 2.38 1.22
CA MET A 151 -0.87 1.49 1.86
C MET A 151 -2.12 1.38 0.99
N GLY A 152 -2.63 0.17 0.81
CA GLY A 152 -3.90 -0.07 0.14
C GLY A 152 -4.67 -1.19 0.82
N GLU A 153 -5.99 -1.17 0.70
CA GLU A 153 -6.88 -2.12 1.35
C GLU A 153 -7.95 -2.60 0.38
N ASP A 154 -8.34 -3.87 0.51
CA ASP A 154 -9.49 -4.45 -0.20
C ASP A 154 -10.08 -5.60 0.63
N MET A 155 -11.38 -5.85 0.47
CA MET A 155 -12.15 -6.82 1.24
C MET A 155 -12.31 -8.14 0.50
N VAL A 156 -11.98 -9.22 1.21
CA VAL A 156 -12.14 -10.59 0.72
C VAL A 156 -13.21 -11.34 1.50
N ARG A 157 -13.88 -12.26 0.81
CA ARG A 157 -14.82 -13.23 1.39
C ARG A 157 -14.12 -14.57 1.59
N ILE A 158 -14.13 -15.10 2.80
CA ILE A 158 -13.58 -16.43 3.07
C ILE A 158 -14.58 -17.51 2.64
N ILE A 159 -14.10 -18.47 1.84
CA ILE A 159 -14.84 -19.67 1.46
C ILE A 159 -14.09 -20.92 1.94
N VAL A 160 -14.65 -21.58 2.95
CA VAL A 160 -14.05 -22.75 3.62
C VAL A 160 -14.49 -24.06 2.93
N HIS A 161 -15.41 -23.96 1.97
CA HIS A 161 -16.03 -25.10 1.30
C HIS A 161 -15.70 -25.10 -0.21
N ASP A 162 -15.45 -26.32 -0.71
CA ASP A 162 -15.25 -26.78 -2.09
C ASP A 162 -13.90 -26.55 -2.80
N MET A 163 -13.32 -27.70 -3.17
CA MET A 163 -12.32 -27.92 -4.22
C MET A 163 -13.04 -28.17 -5.55
#